data_AF-A0A653VCT2-F1
#
_entry.id   AF-A0A653VCT2-F1
#
_cell.length_a   1.000
_cell.length_b   1.000
_cell.length_c   1.000
_cell.angle_alpha   90.00
_cell.angle_beta   90.00
_cell.angle_gamma   90.00
#
_symmetry.space_group_name_H-M   'P 1'
#
loop_
_entity.id
_entity.type
_entity.pdbx_description
1 polymer ?
#
loop_
_entity_poly.entity_id
_entity_poly.type
_entity_poly.pdbx_seq_one_letter_code
_entity_poly.pdbx_strand_id
1 'polypeptide(L)' 'MSELFKTAYPYCFITMARSVAPDMRKKVLAMYISTYMAKYEPHLDVVKIEGKYAICRLKSK' A
#
# COMPACT_ATOMS: atom_id res chain seq x y z
N MET A 1 -5.59 12.55 17.71
CA MET A 1 -4.53 12.25 16.73
C MET A 1 -4.83 10.88 16.16
N SER A 2 -5.04 10.75 14.84
CA SER A 2 -5.20 9.42 14.23
C SER A 2 -3.85 8.70 14.31
N GLU A 3 -3.79 7.58 15.03
CA GLU A 3 -2.58 6.78 15.12
C GLU A 3 -2.19 6.26 13.72
N LEU A 4 -0.93 6.48 13.36
CA LEU A 4 -0.32 5.90 12.16
C LEU A 4 0.32 4.58 12.54
N PHE A 5 0.06 3.53 11.77
CA PHE A 5 0.68 2.23 11.99
C PHE A 5 1.15 1.59 10.68
N LYS A 6 2.14 0.70 10.84
CA LYS A 6 2.77 -0.02 9.74
C LYS A 6 1.99 -1.29 9.46
N THR A 7 1.57 -1.46 8.21
CA THR A 7 0.87 -2.65 7.73
C THR A 7 1.71 -3.33 6.67
N ALA A 8 1.94 -4.63 6.82
CA ALA A 8 2.62 -5.43 5.80
C ALA A 8 1.67 -5.70 4.62
N TYR A 9 2.25 -5.87 3.43
CA TYR A 9 1.51 -6.29 2.24
C TYR A 9 2.28 -7.42 1.53
N PRO A 10 1.62 -8.22 0.66
CA PRO A 10 2.25 -9.33 -0.04
C PRO A 10 3.50 -8.93 -0.85
N TYR A 11 4.61 -9.64 -0.63
CA TYR A 11 5.88 -9.37 -1.34
C TYR A 11 5.77 -9.52 -2.86
N CYS A 12 4.84 -10.37 -3.34
CA CYS A 12 4.58 -10.55 -4.76
C CYS A 12 4.23 -9.24 -5.49
N PHE A 13 3.67 -8.24 -4.79
CA PHE A 13 3.37 -6.92 -5.37
C PHE A 13 4.63 -6.14 -5.73
N ILE A 14 5.71 -6.29 -4.95
CA ILE A 14 7.01 -5.69 -5.26
C ILE A 14 7.60 -6.35 -6.50
N THR A 15 7.52 -7.68 -6.60
CA THR A 15 8.00 -8.43 -7.76
C THR A 15 7.24 -8.04 -9.02
N MET A 16 5.90 -7.95 -8.96
CA MET A 16 5.07 -7.50 -10.09
C MET A 16 5.37 -6.04 -10.47
N ALA A 17 5.56 -5.15 -9.49
CA ALA A 17 5.94 -3.77 -9.80
C ALA A 17 7.35 -3.67 -10.41
N ARG A 18 8.24 -4.66 -10.24
CA ARG A 18 9.56 -4.67 -10.87
C ARG A 18 9.53 -5.10 -12.34
N SER A 19 8.51 -5.85 -12.77
CA SER A 19 8.36 -6.28 -14.16
C SER A 19 7.85 -5.19 -15.10
N VAL A 20 7.43 -4.03 -14.57
CA VAL A 20 7.06 -2.86 -15.37
C VAL A 20 8.23 -1.87 -15.53
N ALA A 21 8.07 -0.93 -16.47
CA ALA A 21 9.05 0.12 -16.75
C ALA A 21 9.41 0.92 -15.47
N PRO A 22 10.68 1.34 -15.28
CA PRO A 22 11.18 1.96 -14.05
C PRO A 22 10.37 3.16 -13.53
N ASP A 23 9.91 4.00 -14.45
CA ASP A 23 9.06 5.18 -14.22
C ASP A 23 7.66 4.79 -13.71
N MET A 24 7.14 3.64 -14.14
CA MET A 24 5.82 3.14 -13.78
C MET A 24 5.77 2.34 -12.49
N ARG A 25 6.91 1.83 -11.99
CA ARG A 25 6.96 0.91 -10.83
C ARG A 25 6.29 1.47 -9.59
N LYS A 26 6.56 2.73 -9.26
CA LYS A 26 5.98 3.39 -8.07
C LYS A 26 4.45 3.47 -8.18
N LYS A 27 3.95 3.85 -9.36
CA LYS A 27 2.50 3.97 -9.63
C LYS A 27 1.81 2.61 -9.56
N VAL A 28 2.39 1.59 -10.18
CA VAL A 28 1.85 0.23 -10.20
C VAL A 28 1.87 -0.39 -8.80
N LEU A 29 2.96 -0.21 -8.05
CA LEU A 29 3.04 -0.68 -6.66
C LEU A 29 1.96 -0.02 -5.78
N ALA A 30 1.81 1.30 -5.90
CA ALA A 30 0.78 2.03 -5.17
C ALA A 30 -0.63 1.55 -5.52
N MET A 31 -0.91 1.31 -6.80
CA MET A 31 -2.19 0.76 -7.25
C MET A 31 -2.48 -0.61 -6.61
N TYR A 32 -1.55 -1.57 -6.69
CA TYR A 32 -1.77 -2.90 -6.11
C TYR A 32 -2.01 -2.85 -4.60
N ILE A 33 -1.20 -2.08 -3.86
CA ILE A 33 -1.33 -1.98 -2.40
C ILE A 33 -2.63 -1.31 -2.02
N SER A 34 -2.99 -0.19 -2.66
CA SER A 34 -4.23 0.52 -2.38
C SER A 34 -5.46 -0.33 -2.69
N THR A 35 -5.47 -1.05 -3.82
CA THR A 35 -6.58 -1.97 -4.16
C THR A 35 -6.68 -3.13 -3.17
N TYR A 36 -5.56 -3.71 -2.75
CA TYR A 36 -5.54 -4.77 -1.75
C TYR A 36 -6.08 -4.28 -0.40
N MET A 37 -5.57 -3.15 0.09
CA MET A 37 -5.99 -2.60 1.38
C MET A 37 -7.47 -2.19 1.35
N ALA A 38 -7.96 -1.58 0.26
CA ALA A 38 -9.37 -1.25 0.14
C ALA A 38 -10.29 -2.48 0.18
N LYS A 39 -9.82 -3.63 -0.33
CA LYS A 39 -10.60 -4.87 -0.36
C LYS A 39 -10.59 -5.62 0.98
N TYR A 40 -9.42 -5.75 1.61
CA TYR A 40 -9.24 -6.59 2.79
C TYR A 40 -9.24 -5.83 4.11
N GLU A 41 -8.85 -4.55 4.08
CA GLU A 41 -8.74 -3.68 5.25
C GLU A 41 -9.51 -2.37 5.03
N PRO A 42 -10.83 -2.41 4.74
CA PRO A 42 -11.60 -1.24 4.29
C PRO A 42 -11.69 -0.12 5.34
N HIS A 43 -11.43 -0.44 6.59
CA HIS A 43 -11.39 0.51 7.71
C HIS A 43 -10.09 1.32 7.76
N LEU A 44 -9.12 1.01 6.90
CA LEU A 44 -7.83 1.70 6.81
C LEU A 44 -7.74 2.60 5.58
N ASP A 45 -7.04 3.71 5.77
CA ASP A 45 -6.56 4.59 4.71
C ASP A 45 -5.04 4.41 4.56
N VAL A 46 -4.58 4.15 3.34
CA VAL A 46 -3.15 4.11 3.02
C VAL A 46 -2.63 5.54 2.87
N VAL A 47 -1.72 5.95 3.75
CA VAL A 47 -1.12 7.30 3.76
C VAL A 47 0.16 7.33 2.92
N LYS A 48 1.02 6.31 3.07
CA LYS A 48 2.31 6.23 2.39
C LYS A 48 2.72 4.78 2.20
N ILE A 49 3.55 4.52 1.18
CA ILE A 49 4.19 3.22 0.98
C ILE A 49 5.70 3.40 1.14
N GLU A 50 6.30 2.62 2.04
CA GLU A 50 7.74 2.65 2.34
C GLU A 50 8.34 1.25 2.27
N GLY A 51 9.13 1.00 1.22
CA GLY A 51 9.84 -0.26 1.06
C GLY A 51 8.87 -1.44 1.05
N LYS A 52 8.87 -2.25 2.11
CA LYS A 52 8.02 -3.45 2.28
C LYS A 52 6.76 -3.22 3.13
N TYR A 53 6.48 -1.99 3.54
CA TYR A 53 5.36 -1.66 4.43
C TYR A 53 4.51 -0.52 3.87
N ALA A 54 3.22 -0.52 4.20
CA ALA A 54 2.33 0.61 4.03
C ALA A 54 2.15 1.30 5.39
N ILE A 55 2.21 2.63 5.40
CA ILE A 55 1.81 3.45 6.54
C ILE A 55 0.32 3.72 6.37
N CYS A 56 -0.47 3.24 7.31
CA CYS A 56 -1.92 3.34 7.31
C CYS A 56 -2.42 4.17 8.49
N ARG A 57 -3.64 4.68 8.36
CA ARG A 57 -4.42 5.28 9.47
C ARG A 57 -5.80 4.63 9.52
N LEU A 58 -6.40 4.57 10.69
CA LEU A 58 -7.82 4.25 10.82
C LEU A 58 -8.67 5.35 10.17
N LYS A 59 -9.65 4.97 9.36
CA LYS A 59 -10.68 5.90 8.89
C LYS A 59 -11.47 6.39 10.09
N SER A 60 -11.50 7.71 10.30
CA SER A 60 -12.47 8.30 11.22
C SER A 60 -13.86 8.06 10.66
N LYS A 61 -14.77 7.60 11.53
CA LYS A 61 -16.19 7.45 11.24
C LYS A 61 -16.83 8.78 10.83
#